data_AF-A0AA91JNE3-F1
#
_entry.id   AF-A0AA91JNE3-F1
#
_cell.length_a   1.000
_cell.length_b   1.000
_cell.length_c   1.000
_cell.angle_alpha   90.00
_cell.angle_beta   90.00
_cell.angle_gamma   90.00
#
_symmetry.space_group_name_H-M   'P 1'
#
loop_
_entity.id
_entity.type
_entity.pdbx_description
1 polymer ?
#
loop_
_entity_poly.entity_id
_entity_poly.type
_entity_poly.pdbx_seq_one_letter_code
_entity_poly.pdbx_strand_id
1 'polypeptide(L)'
;MLDQQIYIDDKKIPRYFIGETTMTFFDFYHADSPDFQEMDYQLSGKFKQIIGRFPHTNQQKITLNDGGSYSIKQVPVYILAKDYIVAEIMPETYPMFRKKLQGIQLLTTIDEENVAELNGYKRKRLCLDGTYGSRELLESSHKKNVQEVQDKLEYVNEMYYFAHYSYAGMVQFLPEQKINTYDQFHEAYGKYIYSFTVTKNGQTIPLLWPDYLYHKPENHLEFGLLANTEQLRYQAFDQWEKGEQVRIDILADGFEDVHFITYLKQPMGVIPKMSKSEYADGEMICLSIDPGLINELKQQAPLFELYKTKKNSENGYSLNYELTEEQLLLPSKQFEQTGRYQLKITSELYGQLLFLFTIK
;
A
#
# COMPACT_ATOMS: atom_id res chain seq x y z
N MET A 1 5.51 -51.57 5.25
CA MET A 1 6.79 -51.82 5.93
C MET A 1 7.54 -50.51 5.96
N LEU A 2 7.55 -49.84 7.11
CA LEU A 2 8.10 -48.50 7.32
C LEU A 2 9.04 -48.62 8.53
N ASP A 3 10.20 -49.23 8.32
CA ASP A 3 11.24 -49.40 9.35
C ASP A 3 12.62 -49.05 8.74
N GLN A 4 12.75 -47.83 8.26
CA GLN A 4 14.07 -47.20 8.13
C GLN A 4 14.20 -46.21 9.28
N GLN A 5 14.65 -46.73 10.44
CA GLN A 5 15.14 -45.90 11.52
C GLN A 5 16.33 -45.10 11.01
N ILE A 6 16.12 -43.80 10.82
CA ILE A 6 17.16 -42.85 10.47
C ILE A 6 18.06 -42.73 11.71
N TYR A 7 19.22 -43.38 11.65
CA TYR A 7 20.25 -43.24 12.67
C TYR A 7 20.90 -41.86 12.53
N ILE A 8 20.57 -40.94 13.43
CA ILE A 8 21.30 -39.70 13.60
C ILE A 8 22.26 -39.95 14.77
N ASP A 9 23.58 -39.96 14.49
CA ASP A 9 24.62 -39.89 15.53
C ASP A 9 24.26 -38.80 16.54
N ASP A 10 24.70 -38.93 17.80
CA ASP A 10 24.39 -38.06 18.96
C ASP A 10 24.92 -36.60 18.81
N LYS A 11 24.55 -35.96 17.70
CA LYS A 11 24.88 -34.60 17.29
C LYS A 11 23.64 -33.76 17.46
N LYS A 12 23.81 -32.64 18.16
CA LYS A 12 22.77 -31.63 18.33
C LYS A 12 22.32 -31.15 16.94
N ILE A 13 21.05 -31.36 16.63
CA ILE A 13 20.44 -30.91 15.37
C ILE A 13 20.18 -29.40 15.50
N PRO A 14 20.47 -28.58 14.47
CA PRO A 14 20.11 -27.17 14.52
C PRO A 14 18.60 -27.02 14.68
N ARG A 15 18.15 -25.90 15.26
CA ARG A 15 16.71 -25.61 15.38
C ARG A 15 16.15 -25.15 14.03
N TYR A 16 16.89 -24.26 13.36
CA TYR A 16 16.48 -23.64 12.11
C TYR A 16 17.60 -23.66 11.06
N PHE A 17 17.20 -23.65 9.79
CA PHE A 17 18.03 -23.15 8.70
C PHE A 17 17.47 -21.80 8.28
N ILE A 18 18.28 -20.75 8.22
CA ILE A 18 17.87 -19.40 7.84
C ILE A 18 18.60 -18.97 6.56
N GLY A 19 17.95 -18.14 5.76
CA GLY A 19 18.56 -17.59 4.56
C GLY A 19 17.69 -16.51 3.95
N GLU A 20 17.94 -16.19 2.68
CA GLU A 20 17.20 -15.19 1.93
C GLU A 20 16.79 -15.72 0.56
N THR A 21 15.63 -15.34 0.05
CA THR A 21 15.20 -15.74 -1.29
C THR A 21 14.43 -14.64 -2.01
N THR A 22 14.26 -14.79 -3.32
CA THR A 22 13.38 -13.92 -4.11
C THR A 22 12.01 -14.59 -4.19
N MET A 23 10.96 -13.89 -3.75
CA MET A 23 9.58 -14.37 -3.77
C MET A 23 8.75 -13.56 -4.74
N THR A 24 7.81 -14.19 -5.44
CA THR A 24 6.75 -13.42 -6.10
C THR A 24 5.84 -12.78 -5.05
N PHE A 25 5.10 -11.74 -5.41
CA PHE A 25 4.09 -11.17 -4.51
C PHE A 25 3.08 -12.24 -4.08
N PHE A 26 2.67 -13.12 -5.00
CA PHE A 26 1.80 -14.25 -4.67
C PHE A 26 2.40 -15.13 -3.57
N ASP A 27 3.63 -15.66 -3.75
CA ASP A 27 4.31 -16.48 -2.73
C ASP A 27 4.44 -15.72 -1.39
N PHE A 28 4.71 -14.41 -1.45
CA PHE A 28 4.90 -13.60 -0.26
C PHE A 28 3.59 -13.37 0.49
N TYR A 29 2.46 -13.11 -0.17
CA TYR A 29 1.20 -12.77 0.52
C TYR A 29 0.23 -13.93 0.66
N HIS A 30 0.47 -15.09 0.03
CA HIS A 30 -0.51 -16.19 0.00
C HIS A 30 -1.00 -16.62 1.38
N ALA A 31 -0.11 -16.71 2.38
CA ALA A 31 -0.52 -17.04 3.76
C ALA A 31 -1.40 -15.96 4.41
N ASP A 32 -1.21 -14.70 4.02
CA ASP A 32 -1.91 -13.54 4.57
C ASP A 32 -3.21 -13.21 3.78
N SER A 33 -3.31 -13.71 2.54
CA SER A 33 -4.42 -13.53 1.60
C SER A 33 -4.67 -14.82 0.79
N PRO A 34 -5.16 -15.91 1.42
CA PRO A 34 -5.25 -17.24 0.80
C PRO A 34 -6.27 -17.34 -0.34
N ASP A 35 -7.27 -16.45 -0.35
CA ASP A 35 -8.34 -16.46 -1.35
C ASP A 35 -7.93 -15.86 -2.71
N PHE A 36 -6.78 -15.18 -2.77
CA PHE A 36 -6.26 -14.60 -4.01
C PHE A 36 -5.40 -15.61 -4.78
N GLN A 37 -5.57 -15.60 -6.10
CA GLN A 37 -4.76 -16.37 -7.04
C GLN A 37 -3.59 -15.54 -7.55
N GLU A 38 -2.59 -16.19 -8.14
CA GLU A 38 -1.39 -15.50 -8.66
C GLU A 38 -1.75 -14.40 -9.68
N MET A 39 -2.80 -14.60 -10.48
CA MET A 39 -3.26 -13.61 -11.45
C MET A 39 -3.82 -12.33 -10.83
N ASP A 40 -4.33 -12.40 -9.59
CA ASP A 40 -4.80 -11.22 -8.85
C ASP A 40 -3.65 -10.27 -8.47
N TYR A 41 -2.40 -10.75 -8.54
CA TYR A 41 -1.19 -9.96 -8.30
C TYR A 41 -0.58 -9.36 -9.57
N GLN A 42 -1.21 -9.56 -10.73
CA GLN A 42 -0.75 -8.95 -11.98
C GLN A 42 -1.14 -7.48 -12.09
N LEU A 43 -0.28 -6.70 -12.73
CA LEU A 43 -0.55 -5.29 -13.04
C LEU A 43 -1.76 -5.13 -13.95
N SER A 44 -2.76 -4.36 -13.49
CA SER A 44 -3.89 -3.97 -14.34
C SER A 44 -3.40 -3.14 -15.54
N GLY A 45 -4.13 -3.22 -16.66
CA GLY A 45 -3.84 -2.39 -17.84
C GLY A 45 -3.87 -0.88 -17.55
N LYS A 46 -4.75 -0.44 -16.63
CA LYS A 46 -4.83 0.95 -16.15
C LYS A 46 -3.52 1.37 -15.47
N PHE A 47 -2.93 0.51 -14.63
CA PHE A 47 -1.64 0.80 -13.99
C PHE A 47 -0.46 0.85 -14.96
N LYS A 48 -0.42 0.03 -16.00
CA LYS A 48 0.65 0.09 -17.02
C LYS A 48 0.73 1.47 -17.68
N GLN A 49 -0.41 2.15 -17.88
CA GLN A 49 -0.45 3.52 -18.41
C GLN A 49 0.06 4.57 -17.40
N ILE A 50 -0.12 4.32 -16.10
CA ILE A 50 0.34 5.19 -15.00
C ILE A 50 1.86 5.03 -14.79
N ILE A 51 2.37 3.80 -14.79
CA ILE A 51 3.79 3.46 -14.55
C ILE A 51 4.72 4.06 -15.60
N GLY A 52 4.30 4.18 -16.86
CA GLY A 52 5.14 4.76 -17.93
C GLY A 52 5.58 6.21 -17.68
N ARG A 53 4.99 6.90 -16.70
CA ARG A 53 5.28 8.30 -16.35
C ARG A 53 6.19 8.47 -15.13
N PHE A 54 6.42 7.42 -14.33
CA PHE A 54 7.15 7.50 -13.07
C PHE A 54 8.09 6.30 -12.89
N PRO A 55 9.43 6.50 -12.94
CA PRO A 55 10.37 5.40 -12.82
C PRO A 55 10.40 4.80 -11.40
N HIS A 56 10.67 3.51 -11.33
CA HIS A 56 10.79 2.77 -10.08
C HIS A 56 11.84 3.36 -9.14
N THR A 57 11.45 3.70 -7.92
CA THR A 57 12.38 4.23 -6.90
C THR A 57 13.01 3.16 -6.01
N ASN A 58 12.42 1.95 -5.93
CA ASN A 58 12.88 0.88 -5.03
C ASN A 58 13.38 -0.36 -5.80
N GLN A 59 14.00 -0.15 -6.98
CA GLN A 59 14.46 -1.21 -7.91
C GLN A 59 15.43 -2.23 -7.30
N GLN A 60 16.06 -1.89 -6.17
CA GLN A 60 16.97 -2.80 -5.47
C GLN A 60 16.24 -3.98 -4.85
N LYS A 61 15.05 -3.77 -4.27
CA LYS A 61 14.27 -4.78 -3.55
C LYS A 61 13.12 -5.35 -4.37
N ILE A 62 12.49 -4.55 -5.23
CA ILE A 62 11.34 -4.97 -6.04
C ILE A 62 11.75 -5.07 -7.51
N THR A 63 11.43 -6.20 -8.14
CA THR A 63 11.61 -6.39 -9.59
C THR A 63 10.35 -6.89 -10.26
N LEU A 64 10.07 -6.35 -11.44
CA LEU A 64 9.05 -6.88 -12.33
C LEU A 64 9.65 -8.04 -13.12
N ASN A 65 8.99 -9.21 -13.10
CA ASN A 65 9.40 -10.35 -13.91
C ASN A 65 8.82 -10.27 -15.33
N ASP A 66 9.31 -11.13 -16.24
CA ASP A 66 8.87 -11.17 -17.64
C ASP A 66 7.37 -11.49 -17.81
N GLY A 67 6.76 -12.12 -16.79
CA GLY A 67 5.32 -12.40 -16.72
C GLY A 67 4.46 -11.22 -16.28
N GLY A 68 5.04 -10.06 -15.95
CA GLY A 68 4.31 -8.88 -15.48
C GLY A 68 3.89 -8.93 -14.01
N SER A 69 4.47 -9.83 -13.22
CA SER A 69 4.28 -9.93 -11.77
C SER A 69 5.50 -9.37 -11.04
N TYR A 70 5.28 -8.75 -9.88
CA TYR A 70 6.38 -8.28 -9.04
C TYR A 70 6.93 -9.40 -8.17
N SER A 71 8.23 -9.31 -7.90
CA SER A 71 8.96 -10.12 -6.94
C SER A 71 9.70 -9.25 -5.95
N ILE A 72 9.75 -9.71 -4.71
CA ILE A 72 10.52 -9.14 -3.60
C ILE A 72 11.81 -9.94 -3.49
N LYS A 73 12.95 -9.28 -3.68
CA LYS A 73 14.28 -9.87 -3.53
C LYS A 73 14.66 -9.98 -2.06
N GLN A 74 15.58 -10.88 -1.73
CA GLN A 74 16.20 -10.96 -0.39
C GLN A 74 15.17 -10.97 0.75
N VAL A 75 14.08 -11.73 0.60
CA VAL A 75 13.10 -11.95 1.66
C VAL A 75 13.72 -12.91 2.67
N PRO A 76 13.84 -12.52 3.96
CA PRO A 76 14.35 -13.41 5.00
C PRO A 76 13.43 -14.61 5.19
N VAL A 77 13.99 -15.80 5.14
CA VAL A 77 13.27 -17.07 5.29
C VAL A 77 13.89 -17.93 6.37
N TYR A 78 13.10 -18.86 6.87
CA TYR A 78 13.59 -19.93 7.70
C TYR A 78 12.90 -21.26 7.40
N ILE A 79 13.56 -22.35 7.78
CA ILE A 79 13.09 -23.72 7.64
C ILE A 79 13.31 -24.41 8.99
N LEU A 80 12.34 -25.19 9.45
CA LEU A 80 12.56 -26.07 10.61
C LEU A 80 13.51 -27.20 10.22
N ALA A 81 14.50 -27.50 11.06
CA ALA A 81 15.47 -28.54 10.70
C ALA A 81 14.84 -29.91 10.42
N LYS A 82 13.76 -30.25 11.13
CA LYS A 82 12.97 -31.47 10.86
C LYS A 82 12.40 -31.49 9.44
N ASP A 83 11.88 -30.36 8.96
CA ASP A 83 11.27 -30.24 7.63
C ASP A 83 12.37 -30.36 6.56
N TYR A 84 13.52 -29.73 6.79
CA TYR A 84 14.70 -29.88 5.93
C TYR A 84 15.14 -31.35 5.82
N ILE A 85 15.35 -32.03 6.95
CA ILE A 85 15.80 -33.43 7.00
C ILE A 85 14.80 -34.36 6.29
N VAL A 86 13.50 -34.20 6.57
CA VAL A 86 12.46 -35.01 5.95
C VAL A 86 12.46 -34.84 4.43
N ALA A 87 12.62 -33.62 3.92
CA ALA A 87 12.67 -33.35 2.49
C ALA A 87 13.96 -33.86 1.81
N GLU A 88 15.09 -33.92 2.51
CA GLU A 88 16.32 -34.55 1.99
C GLU A 88 16.19 -36.08 1.89
N ILE A 89 15.51 -36.71 2.84
CA ILE A 89 15.31 -38.18 2.88
C ILE A 89 14.25 -38.62 1.87
N MET A 90 13.22 -37.80 1.66
CA MET A 90 12.09 -38.11 0.76
C MET A 90 11.91 -37.03 -0.33
N PRO A 91 12.91 -36.78 -1.19
CA PRO A 91 12.90 -35.66 -2.13
C PRO A 91 11.76 -35.75 -3.16
N GLU A 92 11.42 -36.96 -3.60
CA GLU A 92 10.32 -37.20 -4.56
C GLU A 92 8.94 -36.92 -3.96
N THR A 93 8.81 -36.94 -2.63
CA THR A 93 7.55 -36.62 -1.93
C THR A 93 7.36 -35.11 -1.77
N TYR A 94 8.45 -34.34 -1.69
CA TYR A 94 8.43 -32.90 -1.46
C TYR A 94 9.13 -32.09 -2.58
N PRO A 95 8.73 -32.26 -3.84
CA PRO A 95 9.43 -31.65 -4.97
C PRO A 95 9.35 -30.12 -4.96
N MET A 96 8.24 -29.55 -4.49
CA MET A 96 8.06 -28.09 -4.40
C MET A 96 8.95 -27.45 -3.34
N PHE A 97 9.06 -28.07 -2.16
CA PHE A 97 10.01 -27.64 -1.13
C PHE A 97 11.43 -27.65 -1.67
N ARG A 98 11.86 -28.74 -2.32
CA ARG A 98 13.20 -28.87 -2.90
C ARG A 98 13.49 -27.79 -3.93
N LYS A 99 12.52 -27.50 -4.81
CA LYS A 99 12.61 -26.42 -5.80
C LYS A 99 12.79 -25.05 -5.13
N LYS A 100 12.02 -24.74 -4.09
CA LYS A 100 12.14 -23.46 -3.37
C LYS A 100 13.45 -23.37 -2.58
N LEU A 101 13.86 -24.46 -1.94
CA LEU A 101 15.12 -24.57 -1.20
C LEU A 101 16.33 -24.22 -2.06
N GLN A 102 16.38 -24.69 -3.31
CA GLN A 102 17.46 -24.36 -4.26
C GLN A 102 17.58 -22.86 -4.56
N GLY A 103 16.51 -22.10 -4.38
CA GLY A 103 16.47 -20.64 -4.55
C GLY A 103 16.85 -19.85 -3.29
N ILE A 104 17.15 -20.51 -2.18
CA ILE A 104 17.55 -19.83 -0.93
C ILE A 104 19.06 -19.60 -0.94
N GLN A 105 19.45 -18.35 -0.76
CA GLN A 105 20.82 -17.89 -0.64
C GLN A 105 21.23 -17.82 0.83
N LEU A 106 22.54 -17.98 1.09
CA LEU A 106 23.15 -17.82 2.43
C LEU A 106 22.49 -18.71 3.50
N LEU A 107 22.15 -19.96 3.13
CA LEU A 107 21.53 -20.89 4.06
C LEU A 107 22.50 -21.23 5.19
N THR A 108 22.17 -20.80 6.41
CA THR A 108 22.99 -20.96 7.61
C THR A 108 22.19 -21.69 8.69
N THR A 109 22.87 -22.55 9.44
CA THR A 109 22.28 -23.31 10.55
C THR A 109 22.27 -22.48 11.82
N ILE A 110 21.15 -22.54 12.56
CA ILE A 110 21.01 -21.88 13.86
C ILE A 110 20.67 -22.95 14.89
N ASP A 111 21.61 -23.15 15.81
CA ASP A 111 21.41 -24.04 16.95
C ASP A 111 20.52 -23.39 18.00
N GLU A 112 19.85 -24.23 18.81
CA GLU A 112 18.92 -23.82 19.87
C GLU A 112 19.47 -22.68 20.76
N GLU A 113 20.75 -22.75 21.09
CA GLU A 113 21.42 -21.79 21.98
C GLU A 113 21.72 -20.44 21.31
N ASN A 114 21.77 -20.39 19.98
CA ASN A 114 22.09 -19.19 19.20
C ASN A 114 20.83 -18.51 18.64
N VAL A 115 19.63 -19.05 18.91
CA VAL A 115 18.36 -18.47 18.44
C VAL A 115 18.15 -17.07 19.00
N ALA A 116 18.61 -16.81 20.24
CA ALA A 116 18.52 -15.49 20.87
C ALA A 116 19.36 -14.42 20.16
N GLU A 117 20.40 -14.82 19.42
CA GLU A 117 21.27 -13.91 18.66
C GLU A 117 20.68 -13.51 17.31
N LEU A 118 19.54 -14.09 16.93
CA LEU A 118 18.87 -13.75 15.69
C LEU A 118 18.35 -12.30 15.75
N ASN A 119 18.84 -11.50 14.80
CA ASN A 119 18.31 -10.17 14.55
C ASN A 119 16.78 -10.22 14.43
N GLY A 120 16.10 -9.26 15.08
CA GLY A 120 14.65 -9.12 15.22
C GLY A 120 13.87 -8.84 13.93
N TYR A 121 14.35 -9.36 12.79
CA TYR A 121 13.63 -9.35 11.52
C TYR A 121 12.63 -10.50 11.47
N LYS A 122 11.40 -10.20 11.09
CA LYS A 122 10.39 -11.24 10.80
C LYS A 122 10.80 -12.02 9.55
N ARG A 123 10.65 -13.34 9.59
CA ARG A 123 11.01 -14.27 8.52
C ARG A 123 9.77 -15.03 8.02
N LYS A 124 9.78 -15.44 6.76
CA LYS A 124 8.77 -16.33 6.17
C LYS A 124 9.22 -17.79 6.36
N ARG A 125 8.38 -18.64 6.94
CA ARG A 125 8.68 -20.09 7.04
C ARG A 125 8.49 -20.76 5.67
N LEU A 126 9.45 -21.53 5.18
CA LEU A 126 9.20 -22.48 4.09
C LEU A 126 8.70 -23.82 4.69
N CYS A 127 7.48 -24.20 4.34
CA CYS A 127 6.82 -25.43 4.80
C CYS A 127 7.10 -26.61 3.84
N LEU A 128 7.01 -27.85 4.34
CA LEU A 128 7.26 -29.09 3.57
C LEU A 128 6.44 -29.20 2.27
N ASP A 129 5.24 -28.64 2.24
CA ASP A 129 4.39 -28.60 1.05
C ASP A 129 4.87 -27.62 -0.03
N GLY A 130 5.92 -26.84 0.25
CA GLY A 130 6.50 -25.85 -0.65
C GLY A 130 5.86 -24.46 -0.56
N THR A 131 4.95 -24.24 0.40
CA THR A 131 4.34 -22.94 0.67
C THR A 131 5.17 -22.11 1.66
N TYR A 132 4.98 -20.79 1.63
CA TYR A 132 5.53 -19.89 2.64
C TYR A 132 4.45 -19.46 3.63
N GLY A 133 4.75 -19.50 4.94
CA GLY A 133 3.86 -19.03 6.00
C GLY A 133 3.80 -17.49 6.13
N SER A 134 3.08 -16.97 7.12
CA SER A 134 3.11 -15.54 7.46
C SER A 134 4.49 -15.10 8.00
N ARG A 135 4.75 -13.79 8.00
CA ARG A 135 5.98 -13.22 8.58
C ARG A 135 5.92 -13.32 10.11
N GLU A 136 6.89 -13.97 10.73
CA GLU A 136 6.95 -14.11 12.19
C GLU A 136 8.34 -13.89 12.77
N LEU A 137 8.39 -13.49 14.04
CA LEU A 137 9.61 -13.45 14.84
C LEU A 137 9.85 -14.85 15.42
N LEU A 138 11.08 -15.35 15.30
CA LEU A 138 11.40 -16.71 15.76
C LEU A 138 11.48 -16.83 17.29
N GLU A 139 11.79 -15.74 18.01
CA GLU A 139 11.71 -15.64 19.47
C GLU A 139 11.44 -14.18 19.89
N SER A 140 10.83 -13.98 21.07
CA SER A 140 10.27 -12.70 21.56
C SER A 140 11.18 -11.95 22.56
N SER A 141 12.37 -12.46 22.86
CA SER A 141 13.21 -11.98 23.96
C SER A 141 14.02 -10.71 23.68
N HIS A 142 14.16 -10.28 22.42
CA HIS A 142 14.88 -9.04 22.08
C HIS A 142 14.01 -8.07 21.28
N LYS A 143 13.57 -7.00 21.96
CA LYS A 143 12.94 -5.85 21.31
C LYS A 143 13.99 -5.06 20.51
N LYS A 144 13.75 -4.98 19.20
CA LYS A 144 14.15 -3.93 18.24
C LYS A 144 15.65 -3.72 17.96
N ASN A 145 16.20 -4.53 17.04
CA ASN A 145 17.38 -4.16 16.22
C ASN A 145 17.00 -3.41 14.94
N VAL A 146 15.80 -2.83 14.88
CA VAL A 146 15.26 -2.12 13.72
C VAL A 146 15.04 -0.67 14.08
N GLN A 147 15.15 0.22 13.09
CA GLN A 147 14.93 1.65 13.29
C GLN A 147 13.46 1.93 13.59
N GLU A 148 13.20 2.62 14.70
CA GLU A 148 11.87 3.10 15.06
C GLU A 148 11.46 4.30 14.20
N VAL A 149 10.25 4.24 13.66
CA VAL A 149 9.72 5.22 12.70
C VAL A 149 8.21 5.43 12.80
N GLN A 150 7.46 4.52 13.43
CA GLN A 150 6.00 4.62 13.57
C GLN A 150 5.57 5.95 14.21
N ASP A 151 6.28 6.37 15.26
CA ASP A 151 6.02 7.58 16.02
C ASP A 151 6.41 8.88 15.29
N LYS A 152 7.08 8.76 14.14
CA LYS A 152 7.49 9.87 13.28
C LYS A 152 6.59 10.03 12.07
N LEU A 153 5.71 9.07 11.82
CA LEU A 153 4.83 9.05 10.66
C LEU A 153 3.38 9.26 11.09
N GLU A 154 2.60 9.90 10.22
CA GLU A 154 1.18 10.13 10.40
C GLU A 154 0.41 9.78 9.12
N TYR A 155 -0.77 9.20 9.30
CA TYR A 155 -1.76 9.06 8.23
C TYR A 155 -2.61 10.33 8.20
N VAL A 156 -2.47 11.13 7.16
CA VAL A 156 -2.96 12.53 7.17
C VAL A 156 -4.17 12.79 6.31
N ASN A 157 -4.28 12.09 5.19
CA ASN A 157 -5.36 12.33 4.23
C ASN A 157 -6.00 11.02 3.81
N GLU A 158 -7.32 11.07 3.75
CA GLU A 158 -8.20 10.01 3.26
C GLU A 158 -9.02 10.58 2.10
N MET A 159 -8.76 10.09 0.90
CA MET A 159 -9.32 10.60 -0.34
C MET A 159 -10.29 9.59 -0.94
N TYR A 160 -11.44 10.09 -1.40
CA TYR A 160 -12.48 9.26 -1.99
C TYR A 160 -12.74 9.65 -3.44
N TYR A 161 -12.95 8.65 -4.29
CA TYR A 161 -13.26 8.83 -5.72
C TYR A 161 -12.27 9.73 -6.47
N PHE A 162 -10.99 9.65 -6.08
CA PHE A 162 -9.93 10.47 -6.65
C PHE A 162 -9.31 9.79 -7.88
N ALA A 163 -9.38 10.45 -9.03
CA ALA A 163 -8.84 9.97 -10.31
C ALA A 163 -9.34 8.57 -10.70
N HIS A 164 -8.52 7.54 -10.56
CA HIS A 164 -8.88 6.15 -10.87
C HIS A 164 -9.16 5.31 -9.61
N TYR A 165 -9.13 5.93 -8.43
CA TYR A 165 -9.21 5.26 -7.14
C TYR A 165 -10.58 5.45 -6.49
N SER A 166 -11.11 4.39 -5.87
CA SER A 166 -12.30 4.48 -5.00
C SER A 166 -11.89 5.01 -3.62
N TYR A 167 -10.73 4.56 -3.15
CA TYR A 167 -10.13 4.91 -1.88
C TYR A 167 -8.64 5.16 -2.06
N ALA A 168 -8.14 6.26 -1.51
CA ALA A 168 -6.73 6.60 -1.52
C ALA A 168 -6.34 7.29 -0.20
N GLY A 169 -5.06 7.30 0.11
CA GLY A 169 -4.60 7.95 1.33
C GLY A 169 -3.13 8.31 1.30
N MET A 170 -2.72 9.09 2.31
CA MET A 170 -1.37 9.62 2.42
C MET A 170 -0.78 9.37 3.80
N VAL A 171 0.47 8.91 3.82
CA VAL A 171 1.30 8.77 5.02
C VAL A 171 2.49 9.72 4.89
N GLN A 172 2.75 10.56 5.87
CA GLN A 172 3.88 11.51 5.83
C GLN A 172 4.65 11.52 7.13
N PHE A 173 5.84 12.13 7.12
CA PHE A 173 6.52 12.45 8.36
C PHE A 173 5.82 13.60 9.07
N LEU A 174 5.75 13.51 10.41
CA LEU A 174 5.31 14.60 11.26
C LEU A 174 6.11 15.89 10.95
N PRO A 175 5.49 17.08 10.93
CA PRO A 175 6.15 18.34 10.58
C PRO A 175 7.43 18.63 11.40
N GLU A 176 7.50 18.17 12.66
CA GLU A 176 8.64 18.35 13.56
C GLU A 176 9.91 17.66 13.06
N GLN A 177 9.79 16.65 12.19
CA GLN A 177 10.91 15.94 11.59
C GLN A 177 11.60 16.75 10.48
N LYS A 178 10.99 17.87 10.03
CA LYS A 178 11.51 18.78 9.00
C LYS A 178 11.82 18.09 7.66
N ILE A 179 11.13 16.99 7.39
CA ILE A 179 11.13 16.30 6.10
C ILE A 179 10.03 16.95 5.27
N ASN A 180 10.40 17.89 4.40
CA ASN A 180 9.46 18.77 3.67
C ASN A 180 9.44 18.51 2.17
N THR A 181 10.32 17.64 1.67
CA THR A 181 10.35 17.27 0.25
C THR A 181 10.24 15.78 0.07
N TYR A 182 9.79 15.38 -1.13
CA TYR A 182 9.79 13.99 -1.53
C TYR A 182 11.19 13.36 -1.41
N ASP A 183 12.23 14.05 -1.90
CA ASP A 183 13.59 13.48 -1.90
C ASP A 183 14.09 13.25 -0.46
N GLN A 184 13.73 14.13 0.48
CA GLN A 184 14.02 13.92 1.89
C GLN A 184 13.26 12.72 2.47
N PHE A 185 11.97 12.56 2.15
CA PHE A 185 11.19 11.39 2.57
C PHE A 185 11.78 10.10 2.00
N HIS A 186 12.14 10.11 0.71
CA HIS A 186 12.67 8.97 -0.01
C HIS A 186 13.99 8.50 0.62
N GLU A 187 14.91 9.42 0.89
CA GLU A 187 16.19 9.10 1.51
C GLU A 187 16.04 8.64 2.97
N ALA A 188 15.09 9.22 3.72
CA ALA A 188 14.87 8.88 5.12
C ALA A 188 14.16 7.53 5.33
N TYR A 189 13.20 7.18 4.46
CA TYR A 189 12.33 6.01 4.66
C TYR A 189 11.84 5.40 3.34
N GLY A 190 11.39 6.22 2.38
CA GLY A 190 10.68 5.75 1.20
C GLY A 190 11.42 4.72 0.35
N LYS A 191 12.75 4.81 0.23
CA LYS A 191 13.57 3.86 -0.55
C LYS A 191 13.64 2.45 0.03
N TYR A 192 13.36 2.32 1.32
CA TYR A 192 13.41 1.06 2.06
C TYR A 192 12.07 0.32 2.03
N ILE A 193 10.97 0.99 1.68
CA ILE A 193 9.63 0.40 1.65
C ILE A 193 9.54 -0.64 0.53
N TYR A 194 9.21 -1.88 0.86
CA TYR A 194 9.09 -2.96 -0.13
C TYR A 194 7.70 -3.60 -0.14
N SER A 195 6.84 -3.24 0.80
CA SER A 195 5.47 -3.76 0.86
C SER A 195 4.56 -2.76 1.55
N PHE A 196 3.33 -2.69 1.04
CA PHE A 196 2.25 -1.90 1.57
C PHE A 196 0.97 -2.73 1.46
N THR A 197 0.16 -2.78 2.52
CA THR A 197 -1.13 -3.48 2.48
C THR A 197 -2.23 -2.64 3.10
N VAL A 198 -3.45 -2.86 2.61
CA VAL A 198 -4.67 -2.27 3.17
C VAL A 198 -5.59 -3.42 3.55
N THR A 199 -6.02 -3.46 4.81
CA THR A 199 -6.90 -4.50 5.35
C THR A 199 -8.25 -3.90 5.72
N LYS A 200 -9.33 -4.51 5.25
CA LYS A 200 -10.71 -4.14 5.60
C LYS A 200 -11.53 -5.40 5.80
N ASN A 201 -12.33 -5.46 6.88
CA ASN A 201 -13.19 -6.60 7.20
C ASN A 201 -12.45 -7.96 7.19
N GLY A 202 -11.19 -7.98 7.65
CA GLY A 202 -10.34 -9.17 7.68
C GLY A 202 -9.68 -9.54 6.34
N GLN A 203 -10.04 -8.87 5.25
CA GLN A 203 -9.44 -9.08 3.93
C GLN A 203 -8.24 -8.14 3.75
N THR A 204 -7.04 -8.70 3.69
CA THR A 204 -5.80 -7.96 3.42
C THR A 204 -5.60 -7.86 1.92
N ILE A 205 -5.41 -6.64 1.42
CA ILE A 205 -5.11 -6.32 0.02
C ILE A 205 -3.66 -5.88 -0.06
N PRO A 206 -2.79 -6.71 -0.63
CA PRO A 206 -1.43 -6.31 -0.95
C PRO A 206 -1.45 -5.30 -2.08
N LEU A 207 -0.91 -4.12 -1.81
CA LEU A 207 -0.73 -3.10 -2.82
C LEU A 207 0.50 -3.48 -3.64
N LEU A 208 0.37 -3.49 -4.95
CA LEU A 208 1.53 -3.60 -5.84
C LEU A 208 2.30 -2.29 -5.83
N TRP A 209 3.56 -2.31 -6.23
CA TRP A 209 4.39 -1.11 -6.26
C TRP A 209 3.82 0.11 -7.01
N PRO A 210 2.99 0.04 -8.08
CA PRO A 210 2.34 1.25 -8.62
C PRO A 210 1.16 1.76 -7.78
N ASP A 211 0.67 0.95 -6.84
CA ASP A 211 -0.48 1.28 -5.99
C ASP A 211 -0.05 2.17 -4.83
N TYR A 212 1.26 2.28 -4.55
CA TYR A 212 1.85 3.17 -3.54
C TYR A 212 3.19 3.71 -4.05
N LEU A 213 3.36 5.05 -4.07
CA LEU A 213 4.50 5.83 -4.62
C LEU A 213 4.26 6.47 -6.01
N TYR A 214 3.47 7.56 -6.09
CA TYR A 214 3.96 8.92 -6.46
C TYR A 214 2.86 9.92 -6.88
N HIS A 215 2.94 11.11 -6.27
CA HIS A 215 2.85 12.39 -6.96
C HIS A 215 3.99 13.31 -6.47
N LYS A 216 4.89 13.77 -7.36
CA LYS A 216 5.64 15.02 -7.07
C LYS A 216 4.61 16.15 -7.17
N PRO A 217 4.41 17.01 -6.16
CA PRO A 217 5.28 17.32 -5.03
C PRO A 217 4.73 16.79 -3.69
N GLU A 218 5.61 16.85 -2.69
CA GLU A 218 5.39 16.72 -1.24
C GLU A 218 5.91 15.44 -0.57
N ASN A 219 6.23 15.60 0.72
CA ASN A 219 6.94 14.75 1.68
C ASN A 219 6.13 13.55 2.19
N HIS A 220 5.29 12.97 1.33
CA HIS A 220 4.36 11.92 1.71
C HIS A 220 4.43 10.70 0.76
N LEU A 221 3.98 9.58 1.29
CA LEU A 221 3.68 8.35 0.59
C LEU A 221 2.17 8.32 0.30
N GLU A 222 1.80 8.35 -0.97
CA GLU A 222 0.41 8.19 -1.40
C GLU A 222 0.16 6.75 -1.85
N PHE A 223 -1.03 6.23 -1.56
CA PHE A 223 -1.52 4.96 -2.08
C PHE A 223 -2.96 5.08 -2.57
N GLY A 224 -3.38 4.18 -3.47
CA GLY A 224 -4.73 4.16 -4.02
C GLY A 224 -5.22 2.76 -4.43
N LEU A 225 -6.51 2.51 -4.19
CA LEU A 225 -7.22 1.30 -4.58
C LEU A 225 -8.08 1.60 -5.80
N LEU A 226 -7.87 0.86 -6.90
CA LEU A 226 -8.58 1.15 -8.16
C LEU A 226 -10.08 0.97 -8.02
N ALA A 227 -10.82 1.95 -8.52
CA ALA A 227 -12.26 1.83 -8.75
C ALA A 227 -12.55 1.12 -10.07
N ASN A 228 -13.71 0.45 -10.12
CA ASN A 228 -14.31 -0.08 -11.36
C ASN A 228 -13.31 -0.95 -12.15
N THR A 229 -12.85 -2.01 -11.51
CA THR A 229 -11.88 -2.95 -12.08
C THR A 229 -12.37 -4.38 -11.91
N GLU A 230 -12.02 -5.25 -12.86
CA GLU A 230 -12.30 -6.69 -12.78
C GLU A 230 -11.35 -7.41 -11.80
N GLN A 231 -10.37 -6.71 -11.23
CA GLN A 231 -9.43 -7.28 -10.27
C GLN A 231 -10.10 -7.50 -8.92
N LEU A 232 -10.31 -8.77 -8.55
CA LEU A 232 -11.02 -9.20 -7.35
C LEU A 232 -10.46 -8.55 -6.06
N ARG A 233 -9.14 -8.34 -6.01
CA ARG A 233 -8.48 -7.79 -4.82
C ARG A 233 -8.98 -6.40 -4.40
N TYR A 234 -9.53 -5.58 -5.30
CA TYR A 234 -9.99 -4.23 -4.96
C TYR A 234 -11.48 -4.16 -4.61
N GLN A 235 -12.24 -5.22 -4.87
CA GLN A 235 -13.70 -5.21 -4.74
C GLN A 235 -14.19 -4.94 -3.31
N ALA A 236 -13.38 -5.24 -2.30
CA ALA A 236 -13.69 -4.93 -0.90
C ALA A 236 -13.90 -3.43 -0.64
N PHE A 237 -13.44 -2.56 -1.55
CA PHE A 237 -13.56 -1.11 -1.48
C PHE A 237 -14.48 -0.52 -2.56
N ASP A 238 -15.21 -1.35 -3.31
CA ASP A 238 -16.27 -0.86 -4.21
C ASP A 238 -17.50 -0.38 -3.42
N GLN A 239 -17.71 -0.91 -2.22
CA GLN A 239 -18.75 -0.50 -1.28
C GLN A 239 -18.18 -0.47 0.14
N TRP A 240 -18.66 0.45 0.96
CA TRP A 240 -18.30 0.51 2.37
C TRP A 240 -19.39 1.14 3.22
N GLU A 241 -19.30 0.91 4.52
CA GLU A 241 -20.14 1.54 5.52
C GLU A 241 -19.31 2.53 6.36
N LYS A 242 -19.99 3.55 6.87
CA LYS A 242 -19.37 4.52 7.78
C LYS A 242 -18.88 3.81 9.03
N GLY A 243 -17.63 4.06 9.40
CA GLY A 243 -17.01 3.52 10.60
C GLY A 243 -16.38 2.15 10.42
N GLU A 244 -16.38 1.58 9.22
CA GLU A 244 -15.61 0.36 8.94
C GLU A 244 -14.13 0.61 9.17
N GLN A 245 -13.49 -0.26 9.97
CA GLN A 245 -12.08 -0.14 10.30
C GLN A 245 -11.20 -0.55 9.11
N VAL A 246 -10.23 0.28 8.79
CA VAL A 246 -9.19 0.00 7.80
C VAL A 246 -7.84 0.00 8.49
N ARG A 247 -7.07 -1.08 8.31
CA ARG A 247 -5.68 -1.16 8.76
C ARG A 247 -4.74 -0.97 7.57
N ILE A 248 -3.73 -0.17 7.74
CA ILE A 248 -2.70 0.10 6.74
C ILE A 248 -1.38 -0.40 7.31
N ASP A 249 -0.72 -1.31 6.62
CA ASP A 249 0.57 -1.87 7.05
C ASP A 249 1.66 -1.56 6.03
N ILE A 250 2.80 -1.04 6.48
CA ILE A 250 3.95 -0.70 5.65
C ILE A 250 5.17 -1.47 6.15
N LEU A 251 5.83 -2.19 5.23
CA LEU A 251 7.06 -2.92 5.51
C LEU A 251 8.24 -2.24 4.82
N ALA A 252 9.29 -1.97 5.60
CA ALA A 252 10.52 -1.35 5.11
C ALA A 252 11.76 -2.07 5.65
N ASP A 253 12.75 -2.26 4.78
CA ASP A 253 14.00 -2.95 5.14
C ASP A 253 14.77 -2.14 6.20
N GLY A 254 15.10 -2.78 7.34
CA GLY A 254 15.85 -2.14 8.43
C GLY A 254 14.99 -1.32 9.41
N PHE A 255 13.69 -1.22 9.18
CA PHE A 255 12.74 -0.49 10.04
C PHE A 255 11.76 -1.44 10.73
N GLU A 256 11.12 -0.95 11.79
CA GLU A 256 9.95 -1.62 12.33
C GLU A 256 8.79 -1.64 11.33
N ASP A 257 7.94 -2.66 11.43
CA ASP A 257 6.69 -2.69 10.67
C ASP A 257 5.80 -1.54 11.15
N VAL A 258 5.28 -0.74 10.22
CA VAL A 258 4.43 0.42 10.52
C VAL A 258 2.97 0.04 10.30
N HIS A 259 2.12 0.46 11.23
CA HIS A 259 0.70 0.12 11.32
C HIS A 259 -0.12 1.39 11.59
N PHE A 260 -1.10 1.66 10.73
CA PHE A 260 -2.12 2.68 10.98
C PHE A 260 -3.50 2.07 11.02
N ILE A 261 -4.36 2.62 11.87
CA ILE A 261 -5.78 2.27 11.94
C ILE A 261 -6.57 3.55 11.64
N THR A 262 -7.47 3.47 10.67
CA THR A 262 -8.43 4.52 10.34
C THR A 262 -9.84 3.93 10.24
N TYR A 263 -10.85 4.79 10.12
CA TYR A 263 -12.24 4.41 10.02
C TYR A 263 -12.87 5.12 8.83
N LEU A 264 -13.44 4.35 7.91
CA LEU A 264 -14.02 4.87 6.68
C LEU A 264 -15.12 5.88 6.99
N LYS A 265 -15.08 6.99 6.25
CA LYS A 265 -16.07 8.05 6.28
C LYS A 265 -17.35 7.61 5.58
N GLN A 266 -18.39 8.44 5.67
CA GLN A 266 -19.68 8.13 5.08
C GLN A 266 -19.54 7.92 3.56
N PRO A 267 -20.03 6.80 3.01
CA PRO A 267 -20.06 6.61 1.56
C PRO A 267 -20.95 7.69 0.91
N MET A 268 -20.57 8.12 -0.29
CA MET A 268 -21.38 9.03 -1.07
C MET A 268 -22.42 8.24 -1.86
N GLY A 269 -23.68 8.68 -1.83
CA GLY A 269 -24.73 8.10 -2.66
C GLY A 269 -24.56 8.46 -4.13
N VAL A 270 -23.89 9.58 -4.42
CA VAL A 270 -23.53 10.03 -5.77
C VAL A 270 -22.01 10.13 -5.89
N ILE A 271 -21.43 9.39 -6.83
CA ILE A 271 -19.99 9.47 -7.12
C ILE A 271 -19.66 10.89 -7.61
N PRO A 272 -18.74 11.59 -6.93
CA PRO A 272 -18.30 12.91 -7.34
C PRO A 272 -17.71 12.90 -8.75
N LYS A 273 -18.14 13.85 -9.58
CA LYS A 273 -17.63 13.97 -10.95
C LYS A 273 -17.72 15.40 -11.44
N MET A 274 -16.73 15.79 -12.23
CA MET A 274 -16.84 17.00 -13.06
C MET A 274 -17.55 16.67 -14.37
N SER A 275 -18.29 17.63 -14.91
CA SER A 275 -18.91 17.49 -16.23
C SER A 275 -17.87 17.30 -17.35
N LYS A 276 -16.69 17.92 -17.21
CA LYS A 276 -15.51 17.75 -18.06
C LYS A 276 -14.23 18.18 -17.29
N SER A 277 -13.06 17.90 -17.84
CA SER A 277 -11.77 18.28 -17.23
C SER A 277 -11.13 19.52 -17.85
N GLU A 278 -11.66 20.00 -18.98
CA GLU A 278 -11.20 21.19 -19.69
C GLU A 278 -12.39 22.11 -19.99
N TYR A 279 -12.26 23.37 -19.61
CA TYR A 279 -13.27 24.41 -19.75
C TYR A 279 -12.68 25.60 -20.52
N ALA A 280 -13.48 26.26 -21.34
CA ALA A 280 -13.13 27.56 -21.93
C ALA A 280 -13.41 28.68 -20.93
N ASP A 281 -12.67 29.79 -21.04
CA ASP A 281 -13.04 31.01 -20.33
C ASP A 281 -14.49 31.43 -20.66
N GLY A 282 -15.26 31.80 -19.63
CA GLY A 282 -16.68 32.08 -19.74
C GLY A 282 -17.64 30.92 -19.45
N GLU A 283 -17.18 29.68 -19.46
CA GLU A 283 -18.02 28.51 -19.18
C GLU A 283 -18.31 28.30 -17.67
N MET A 284 -19.36 27.55 -17.38
CA MET A 284 -19.64 27.06 -16.03
C MET A 284 -18.91 25.74 -15.78
N ILE A 285 -18.12 25.70 -14.72
CA ILE A 285 -17.55 24.47 -14.17
C ILE A 285 -18.61 23.83 -13.29
N CYS A 286 -19.02 22.61 -13.65
CA CYS A 286 -20.08 21.89 -12.95
C CYS A 286 -19.51 20.65 -12.27
N LEU A 287 -19.65 20.58 -10.96
CA LEU A 287 -19.28 19.43 -10.15
C LEU A 287 -20.55 18.78 -9.61
N SER A 288 -20.84 17.54 -10.01
CA SER A 288 -21.87 16.72 -9.39
C SER A 288 -21.29 16.11 -8.13
N ILE A 289 -21.93 16.36 -6.98
CA ILE A 289 -21.51 15.87 -5.67
C ILE A 289 -22.73 15.49 -4.84
N ASP A 290 -22.52 14.69 -3.80
CA ASP A 290 -23.59 14.18 -2.95
C ASP A 290 -24.44 15.32 -2.33
N PRO A 291 -25.79 15.21 -2.31
CA PRO A 291 -26.66 16.23 -1.72
C PRO A 291 -26.36 16.53 -0.25
N GLY A 292 -25.85 15.55 0.51
CA GLY A 292 -25.43 15.79 1.88
C GLY A 292 -24.21 16.71 1.96
N LEU A 293 -23.23 16.54 1.07
CA LEU A 293 -22.07 17.42 0.98
C LEU A 293 -22.44 18.83 0.50
N ILE A 294 -23.41 18.95 -0.42
CA ILE A 294 -23.99 20.24 -0.81
C ILE A 294 -24.56 20.97 0.42
N ASN A 295 -25.28 20.26 1.29
CA ASN A 295 -25.83 20.84 2.50
C ASN A 295 -24.73 21.26 3.49
N GLU A 296 -23.65 20.48 3.62
CA GLU A 296 -22.48 20.86 4.41
C GLU A 296 -21.82 22.15 3.87
N LEU A 297 -21.68 22.28 2.55
CA LEU A 297 -21.13 23.49 1.91
C LEU A 297 -22.02 24.72 2.12
N LYS A 298 -23.36 24.57 2.06
CA LYS A 298 -24.31 25.66 2.38
C LYS A 298 -24.14 26.17 3.80
N GLN A 299 -23.76 25.30 4.72
CA GLN A 299 -23.50 25.61 6.13
C GLN A 299 -22.05 26.07 6.38
N GLN A 300 -21.20 26.06 5.35
CA GLN A 300 -19.76 26.33 5.44
C GLN A 300 -19.03 25.43 6.45
N ALA A 301 -19.51 24.20 6.64
CA ALA A 301 -18.92 23.24 7.57
C ALA A 301 -17.59 22.62 7.07
N PRO A 302 -17.43 22.22 5.80
CA PRO A 302 -16.20 21.59 5.33
C PRO A 302 -15.13 22.64 5.02
N LEU A 303 -13.86 22.24 5.00
CA LEU A 303 -12.79 23.08 4.45
C LEU A 303 -12.90 23.09 2.93
N PHE A 304 -13.00 24.27 2.34
CA PHE A 304 -13.13 24.45 0.90
C PHE A 304 -11.96 25.27 0.37
N GLU A 305 -11.10 24.68 -0.46
CA GLU A 305 -9.86 25.29 -0.93
C GLU A 305 -9.72 25.18 -2.44
N LEU A 306 -9.17 26.23 -3.05
CA LEU A 306 -8.78 26.25 -4.46
C LEU A 306 -7.27 26.49 -4.57
N TYR A 307 -6.58 25.65 -5.34
CA TYR A 307 -5.18 25.81 -5.66
C TYR A 307 -5.03 26.11 -7.15
N LYS A 308 -4.51 27.30 -7.46
CA LYS A 308 -4.11 27.72 -8.82
C LYS A 308 -2.74 27.17 -9.22
N THR A 309 -1.85 27.04 -8.24
CA THR A 309 -0.60 26.29 -8.33
C THR A 309 -0.47 25.48 -7.04
N LYS A 310 0.32 24.40 -7.06
CA LYS A 310 0.50 23.46 -5.93
C LYS A 310 1.12 24.08 -4.65
N LYS A 311 1.12 25.41 -4.46
CA LYS A 311 1.81 26.09 -3.36
C LYS A 311 0.93 26.99 -2.50
N ASN A 312 -0.10 27.63 -3.05
CA ASN A 312 -0.96 28.54 -2.30
C ASN A 312 -2.43 28.14 -2.52
N SER A 313 -3.16 27.89 -1.44
CA SER A 313 -4.63 27.80 -1.48
C SER A 313 -5.27 29.17 -1.29
N GLU A 314 -6.39 29.33 -1.97
CA GLU A 314 -7.39 30.37 -1.72
C GLU A 314 -8.60 29.72 -1.04
N ASN A 315 -9.28 30.47 -0.16
CA ASN A 315 -10.50 30.00 0.47
C ASN A 315 -11.62 29.90 -0.57
N GLY A 316 -12.12 28.69 -0.81
CA GLY A 316 -13.19 28.44 -1.78
C GLY A 316 -14.50 29.17 -1.45
N TYR A 317 -14.73 29.53 -0.18
CA TYR A 317 -15.91 30.30 0.22
C TYR A 317 -15.88 31.77 -0.24
N SER A 318 -14.72 32.29 -0.66
CA SER A 318 -14.65 33.62 -1.29
C SER A 318 -14.92 33.60 -2.79
N LEU A 319 -15.10 32.41 -3.39
CA LEU A 319 -15.45 32.28 -4.80
C LEU A 319 -16.92 32.63 -5.02
N ASN A 320 -17.24 33.10 -6.23
CA ASN A 320 -18.60 33.13 -6.71
C ASN A 320 -18.99 31.70 -7.08
N TYR A 321 -19.93 31.10 -6.36
CA TYR A 321 -20.44 29.76 -6.66
C TYR A 321 -21.94 29.67 -6.41
N GLU A 322 -22.57 28.70 -7.07
CA GLU A 322 -23.98 28.35 -6.85
C GLU A 322 -24.05 26.88 -6.42
N LEU A 323 -24.89 26.61 -5.42
CA LEU A 323 -25.18 25.26 -4.93
C LEU A 323 -26.62 24.90 -5.28
N THR A 324 -26.80 23.92 -6.16
CA THR A 324 -28.12 23.36 -6.49
C THR A 324 -28.46 22.21 -5.54
N GLU A 325 -29.37 21.30 -5.89
CA GLU A 325 -29.64 20.10 -5.07
C GLU A 325 -28.51 19.06 -5.17
N GLU A 326 -27.84 18.97 -6.32
CA GLU A 326 -26.86 17.91 -6.62
C GLU A 326 -25.53 18.44 -7.19
N GLN A 327 -25.39 19.77 -7.35
CA GLN A 327 -24.24 20.34 -8.04
C GLN A 327 -23.67 21.58 -7.36
N LEU A 328 -22.35 21.68 -7.42
CA LEU A 328 -21.58 22.90 -7.21
C LEU A 328 -21.22 23.48 -8.58
N LEU A 329 -21.62 24.74 -8.80
CA LEU A 329 -21.42 25.46 -10.05
C LEU A 329 -20.46 26.64 -9.82
N LEU A 330 -19.41 26.73 -10.62
CA LEU A 330 -18.39 27.76 -10.54
C LEU A 330 -18.24 28.44 -11.91
N PRO A 331 -18.60 29.72 -12.09
CA PRO A 331 -18.32 30.46 -13.32
C PRO A 331 -16.81 30.61 -13.52
N SER A 332 -16.28 30.25 -14.70
CA SER A 332 -14.84 30.31 -14.94
C SER A 332 -14.30 31.75 -15.03
N LYS A 333 -15.15 32.74 -15.35
CA LYS A 333 -14.76 34.15 -15.45
C LYS A 333 -14.16 34.76 -14.18
N GLN A 334 -14.41 34.14 -13.03
CA GLN A 334 -13.88 34.63 -11.75
C GLN A 334 -12.38 34.33 -11.60
N PHE A 335 -11.85 33.37 -12.35
CA PHE A 335 -10.44 33.00 -12.27
C PHE A 335 -9.63 33.93 -13.17
N GLU A 336 -8.73 34.70 -12.58
CA GLU A 336 -7.99 35.76 -13.27
C GLU A 336 -7.08 35.28 -14.41
N GLN A 337 -6.76 33.98 -14.47
CA GLN A 337 -5.82 33.42 -15.45
C GLN A 337 -6.30 32.06 -15.96
N THR A 338 -5.97 31.74 -17.21
CA THR A 338 -6.10 30.38 -17.74
C THR A 338 -5.03 29.49 -17.12
N GLY A 339 -5.30 28.19 -17.03
CA GLY A 339 -4.38 27.24 -16.40
C GLY A 339 -5.05 26.08 -15.70
N ARG A 340 -4.24 25.32 -14.95
CA ARG A 340 -4.69 24.16 -14.17
C ARG A 340 -5.09 24.59 -12.78
N TYR A 341 -6.22 24.08 -12.31
CA TYR A 341 -6.77 24.36 -11.00
C TYR A 341 -7.07 23.05 -10.28
N GLN A 342 -6.91 23.07 -8.97
CA GLN A 342 -7.29 21.98 -8.08
C GLN A 342 -8.28 22.51 -7.04
N LEU A 343 -9.46 21.93 -7.01
CA LEU A 343 -10.46 22.17 -5.98
C LEU A 343 -10.40 21.05 -4.95
N LYS A 344 -10.29 21.43 -3.69
CA LYS A 344 -10.22 20.50 -2.56
C LYS A 344 -11.35 20.79 -1.59
N ILE A 345 -12.14 19.77 -1.27
CA ILE A 345 -13.20 19.83 -0.26
C ILE A 345 -12.86 18.79 0.79
N THR A 346 -12.64 19.21 2.04
CA THR A 346 -12.34 18.31 3.15
C THR A 346 -13.49 18.34 4.14
N SER A 347 -14.24 17.24 4.21
CA SER A 347 -15.37 17.05 5.11
C SER A 347 -15.01 16.02 6.19
N GLU A 348 -15.35 16.32 7.45
CA GLU A 348 -15.22 15.35 8.53
C GLU A 348 -16.13 14.14 8.36
N LEU A 349 -17.26 14.31 7.66
CA LEU A 349 -18.25 13.27 7.44
C LEU A 349 -17.95 12.42 6.22
N TYR A 350 -17.48 13.04 5.13
CA TYR A 350 -17.33 12.42 3.81
C TYR A 350 -15.87 12.25 3.35
N GLY A 351 -14.90 12.74 4.13
CA GLY A 351 -13.48 12.71 3.79
C GLY A 351 -13.09 13.79 2.79
N GLN A 352 -11.96 13.57 2.11
CA GLN A 352 -11.40 14.53 1.15
C GLN A 352 -11.80 14.21 -0.29
N LEU A 353 -12.30 15.22 -0.99
CA LEU A 353 -12.51 15.22 -2.43
C LEU A 353 -11.53 16.16 -3.13
N LEU A 354 -10.99 15.69 -4.26
CA LEU A 354 -10.03 16.43 -5.06
C LEU A 354 -10.47 16.44 -6.52
N PHE A 355 -10.66 17.64 -7.08
CA PHE A 355 -11.05 17.82 -8.48
C PHE A 355 -10.01 18.63 -9.23
N LEU A 356 -9.61 18.14 -10.40
CA LEU A 356 -8.57 18.75 -11.23
C LEU A 356 -9.16 19.19 -12.57
N PHE A 357 -9.17 20.49 -12.85
CA PHE A 357 -9.67 21.03 -14.12
C PHE A 357 -8.70 22.04 -14.73
N THR A 358 -8.85 22.28 -16.04
CA THR A 358 -8.08 23.27 -16.79
C THR A 358 -9.01 24.30 -17.40
N ILE A 359 -8.71 25.58 -17.26
CA ILE A 359 -9.36 26.68 -17.96
C ILE A 359 -8.44 27.10 -19.12
N LYS A 360 -8.96 27.12 -20.34
CA LYS A 360 -8.24 27.45 -21.58
C LYS A 360 -8.58 28.83 -22.10
#